data_AF-A0A5B6ZMC7-F1
#
_entry.id   AF-A0A5B6ZMC7-F1
#
_cell.length_a   1.000
_cell.length_b   1.000
_cell.length_c   1.000
_cell.angle_alpha   90.00
_cell.angle_beta   90.00
_cell.angle_gamma   90.00
#
_symmetry.space_group_name_H-M   'P 1'
#
loop_
_entity.id
_entity.type
_entity.pdbx_description
1 polymer ?
#
loop_
_entity_poly.entity_id
_entity_poly.type
_entity_poly.pdbx_seq_one_letter_code
_entity_poly.pdbx_strand_id
1 'polypeptide(L)'
;MMGLQRLMLVQMMMVFGEILAATNLAVAAGQLALPGCQDQERCGDVNISYPFGTREGCYHTESLRIDCNETSSGDLKAYIGKTHIIVTNISLEGQVRILNRIARACYEKSGRPIIRKKYSDTFRLPEYSYTISNTQNKFTVVGCDSSGTVQDASGRYVTGCTSRCGSVDYVANWTCSGIGCCQTSIPEEVRYSRMIASSFNNHINVSSFSSCTFAFVVQADAFNFSSNNLTNLENIQQLPMVVDWTIWNDTCDGAKRKPNYACQAQKSQCYQPPGIRNGYRCKCLEGYDGNPYISKGCQDIDECKSTNRSQCVETATCVNTKGNFTCSCPNGYSGDGRIDGQGCIPHQSSHQPTVIKIAASVATVVTALLVYCLWLYLRLEKRKLKLKEKLFEKNGGLRLREKLSKQKRSTKTFTIFQ
;
A
#
# COMPACT_ATOMS: atom_id res chain seq x y z
N MET A 1 7.09 -57.20 -9.67
CA MET A 1 6.93 -55.98 -10.49
C MET A 1 5.50 -55.40 -10.53
N MET A 2 4.53 -55.87 -9.73
CA MET A 2 3.14 -55.33 -9.75
C MET A 2 2.77 -54.44 -8.54
N GLY A 3 3.62 -54.34 -7.51
CA GLY A 3 3.36 -53.50 -6.33
C GLY A 3 3.79 -52.03 -6.50
N LEU A 4 4.90 -51.78 -7.20
CA LEU A 4 5.44 -50.42 -7.39
C LEU A 4 4.59 -49.57 -8.35
N GLN A 5 3.97 -50.18 -9.37
CA GLN A 5 3.07 -49.47 -10.29
C GLN A 5 1.78 -49.01 -9.62
N ARG A 6 1.24 -49.78 -8.65
CA ARG A 6 0.05 -49.37 -7.89
C ARG A 6 0.34 -48.23 -6.92
N LEU A 7 1.54 -48.17 -6.34
CA LEU A 7 1.93 -47.06 -5.44
C LEU A 7 2.13 -45.75 -6.21
N MET A 8 2.72 -45.80 -7.42
CA MET A 8 2.90 -44.59 -8.25
C MET A 8 1.59 -44.07 -8.85
N LEU A 9 0.63 -44.95 -9.17
CA LEU A 9 -0.71 -44.55 -9.61
C LEU A 9 -1.53 -43.90 -8.48
N VAL A 10 -1.39 -44.38 -7.24
CA VAL A 10 -2.08 -43.80 -6.08
C VAL A 10 -1.44 -42.47 -5.67
N GLN A 11 -0.11 -42.30 -5.81
CA GLN A 11 0.54 -40.99 -5.65
C GLN A 11 0.20 -40.00 -6.78
N MET A 12 0.10 -40.43 -8.04
CA MET A 12 -0.37 -39.56 -9.12
C MET A 12 -1.84 -39.14 -8.97
N MET A 13 -2.70 -40.01 -8.42
CA MET A 13 -4.11 -39.65 -8.16
C MET A 13 -4.32 -38.75 -6.94
N MET A 14 -3.38 -38.73 -5.98
CA MET A 14 -3.41 -37.75 -4.88
C MET A 14 -2.84 -36.38 -5.30
N VAL A 15 -1.97 -36.32 -6.30
CA VAL A 15 -1.40 -35.05 -6.82
C VAL A 15 -2.34 -34.34 -7.81
N PHE A 16 -3.32 -35.04 -8.40
CA PHE A 16 -4.33 -34.47 -9.29
C PHE A 16 -5.68 -34.17 -8.63
N GLY A 17 -5.81 -34.36 -7.31
CA GLY A 17 -7.06 -34.16 -6.55
C GLY A 17 -7.25 -32.77 -5.93
N GLU A 18 -6.29 -31.85 -6.06
CA GLU A 18 -6.34 -30.53 -5.38
C GLU A 18 -6.29 -29.31 -6.32
N ILE A 19 -6.70 -29.45 -7.58
CA ILE A 19 -6.83 -28.28 -8.47
C ILE A 19 -8.27 -28.18 -8.97
N LEU A 20 -8.90 -27.04 -8.63
CA LEU A 20 -10.25 -26.57 -8.93
C LEU A 20 -11.36 -26.94 -7.94
N ALA A 21 -11.13 -26.70 -6.65
CA ALA A 21 -12.14 -25.97 -5.89
C ALA A 21 -11.85 -24.48 -6.08
N ALA A 22 -12.32 -23.89 -7.19
CA ALA A 22 -12.52 -22.46 -7.24
C ALA A 22 -13.62 -22.17 -6.20
N THR A 23 -13.21 -21.94 -4.96
CA THR A 23 -14.07 -21.32 -3.98
C THR A 23 -14.43 -19.98 -4.59
N ASN A 24 -15.72 -19.84 -4.94
CA ASN A 24 -16.33 -18.53 -5.06
C ASN A 24 -16.18 -17.88 -3.68
N LEU A 25 -15.02 -17.28 -3.42
CA LEU A 25 -14.89 -16.21 -2.47
C LEU A 25 -15.74 -15.10 -3.08
N ALA A 26 -17.04 -15.14 -2.78
CA ALA A 26 -17.81 -13.93 -2.65
C ALA A 26 -17.10 -13.13 -1.56
N VAL A 27 -16.08 -12.37 -1.96
CA VAL A 27 -15.77 -11.11 -1.31
C VAL A 27 -17.13 -10.46 -1.19
N ALA A 28 -17.55 -10.13 0.03
CA ALA A 28 -18.74 -9.33 0.22
C ALA A 28 -18.43 -8.01 -0.50
N ALA A 29 -18.84 -7.93 -1.76
CA ALA A 29 -18.68 -6.72 -2.54
C ALA A 29 -19.53 -5.69 -1.81
N GLY A 30 -18.87 -4.67 -1.27
CA GLY A 30 -19.56 -3.54 -0.68
C GLY A 30 -20.66 -3.08 -1.62
N GLN A 31 -21.85 -2.80 -1.09
CA GLN A 31 -22.97 -2.36 -1.92
C GLN A 31 -22.54 -1.14 -2.75
N LEU A 32 -22.64 -1.24 -4.09
CA LEU A 32 -22.17 -0.21 -5.02
C LEU A 32 -23.28 0.73 -5.49
N ALA A 33 -24.54 0.28 -5.45
CA ALA A 33 -25.73 1.06 -5.77
C ALA A 33 -26.73 1.11 -4.61
N LEU A 34 -27.55 2.18 -4.58
CA LEU A 34 -28.67 2.29 -3.63
C LEU A 34 -29.72 1.19 -3.87
N PRO A 35 -30.52 0.81 -2.84
CA PRO A 35 -31.62 -0.13 -3.02
C PRO A 35 -32.57 0.30 -4.14
N GLY A 36 -32.81 -0.59 -5.09
CA GLY A 36 -33.64 -0.35 -6.26
C GLY A 36 -32.85 0.13 -7.49
N CYS A 37 -31.60 0.59 -7.35
CA CYS A 37 -30.78 1.14 -8.45
C CYS A 37 -29.79 0.13 -9.07
N GLN A 38 -29.87 -1.15 -8.70
CA GLN A 38 -28.91 -2.18 -9.14
C GLN A 38 -28.93 -2.41 -10.66
N ASP A 39 -30.06 -2.13 -11.31
CA ASP A 39 -30.22 -2.19 -12.77
C ASP A 39 -29.37 -1.14 -13.52
N GLN A 40 -28.77 -0.20 -12.80
CA GLN A 40 -28.03 0.95 -13.34
C GLN A 40 -26.53 0.88 -13.13
N GLU A 41 -26.02 -0.23 -12.57
CA GLU A 41 -24.61 -0.35 -12.19
C GLU A 41 -23.65 -0.34 -13.38
N ARG A 42 -24.20 -0.39 -14.62
CA ARG A 42 -23.43 -0.36 -15.86
C ARG A 42 -24.12 0.43 -16.97
N CYS A 43 -23.29 1.07 -17.78
CA CYS A 43 -23.68 1.63 -19.07
C CYS A 43 -22.59 1.32 -20.11
N GLY A 44 -22.85 0.33 -20.98
CA GLY A 44 -21.80 -0.25 -21.81
C GLY A 44 -20.66 -0.80 -20.94
N ASP A 45 -19.44 -0.35 -21.21
CA ASP A 45 -18.24 -0.74 -20.45
C ASP A 45 -18.00 0.09 -19.17
N VAL A 46 -18.83 1.10 -18.91
CA VAL A 46 -18.67 1.99 -17.76
C VAL A 46 -19.44 1.45 -16.56
N ASN A 47 -18.73 1.11 -15.50
CA ASN A 47 -19.34 0.86 -14.19
C ASN A 47 -19.83 2.18 -13.59
N ILE A 48 -21.09 2.21 -13.15
CA ILE A 48 -21.72 3.36 -12.51
C ILE A 48 -22.02 2.95 -11.07
N SER A 49 -21.54 3.74 -10.12
CA SER A 49 -21.75 3.49 -8.69
C SER A 49 -22.13 4.78 -8.00
N TYR A 50 -22.95 4.68 -6.96
CA TYR A 50 -23.35 5.85 -6.17
C TYR A 50 -22.08 6.54 -5.64
N PRO A 51 -21.93 7.87 -5.73
CA PRO A 51 -22.97 8.89 -5.85
C PRO A 51 -23.39 9.25 -7.28
N PHE A 52 -22.86 8.55 -8.29
CA PHE A 52 -23.31 8.65 -9.68
C PHE A 52 -24.50 7.72 -9.93
N GLY A 53 -25.30 8.04 -10.93
CA GLY A 53 -26.48 7.26 -11.31
C GLY A 53 -27.13 7.79 -12.56
N THR A 54 -28.02 7.00 -13.17
CA THR A 54 -28.62 7.34 -14.47
C THR A 54 -30.06 7.86 -14.37
N ARG A 55 -30.76 7.58 -13.26
CA ARG A 55 -32.11 8.09 -13.01
C ARG A 55 -32.21 8.86 -11.70
N GLU A 56 -33.24 9.70 -11.62
CA GLU A 56 -33.57 10.46 -10.43
C GLU A 56 -33.70 9.53 -9.21
N GLY A 57 -33.11 9.93 -8.08
CA GLY A 57 -33.03 9.12 -6.86
C GLY A 57 -31.87 8.11 -6.82
N CYS A 58 -31.16 7.87 -7.93
CA CYS A 58 -30.01 6.97 -7.99
C CYS A 58 -28.65 7.69 -8.10
N TYR A 59 -28.64 9.02 -8.18
CA TYR A 59 -27.46 9.86 -8.02
C TYR A 59 -27.63 10.82 -6.84
N HIS A 60 -26.52 11.32 -6.28
CA HIS A 60 -26.58 12.21 -5.11
C HIS A 60 -27.05 13.64 -5.45
N THR A 61 -26.59 14.17 -6.58
CA THR A 61 -26.95 15.51 -7.09
C THR A 61 -27.04 15.48 -8.61
N GLU A 62 -27.80 16.39 -9.22
CA GLU A 62 -27.99 16.43 -10.69
C GLU A 62 -26.66 16.56 -11.46
N SER A 63 -25.64 17.19 -10.86
CA SER A 63 -24.31 17.27 -11.46
C SER A 63 -23.59 15.91 -11.53
N LEU A 64 -23.96 14.93 -10.71
CA LEU A 64 -23.40 13.57 -10.73
C LEU A 64 -24.25 12.58 -11.53
N ARG A 65 -25.29 13.07 -12.20
CA ARG A 65 -26.07 12.27 -13.14
C ARG A 65 -25.19 11.82 -14.31
N ILE A 66 -25.37 10.58 -14.75
CA ILE A 66 -24.76 10.00 -15.95
C ILE A 66 -25.86 9.59 -16.91
N ASP A 67 -25.95 10.18 -18.09
CA ASP A 67 -26.91 9.72 -19.10
C ASP A 67 -26.34 8.51 -19.85
N CYS A 68 -27.14 7.46 -20.00
CA CYS A 68 -26.78 6.25 -20.74
C CYS A 68 -27.65 6.16 -22.00
N ASN A 69 -27.07 6.46 -23.15
CA ASN A 69 -27.79 6.52 -24.42
C ASN A 69 -27.24 5.52 -25.43
N GLU A 70 -28.14 4.89 -26.17
CA GLU A 70 -27.80 4.04 -27.30
C GLU A 70 -27.34 4.88 -28.48
N THR A 71 -26.25 4.45 -29.11
CA THR A 71 -25.71 5.08 -30.31
C THR A 71 -26.37 4.50 -31.56
N SER A 72 -26.16 5.14 -32.71
CA SER A 72 -26.67 4.62 -33.99
C SER A 72 -26.15 3.22 -34.36
N SER A 73 -25.04 2.77 -33.77
CA SER A 73 -24.51 1.42 -33.94
C SER A 73 -25.13 0.38 -32.99
N GLY A 74 -25.99 0.80 -32.05
CA GLY A 74 -26.58 -0.07 -31.02
C GLY A 74 -25.76 -0.15 -29.72
N ASP A 75 -24.59 0.50 -29.66
CA ASP A 75 -23.76 0.48 -28.46
C ASP A 75 -24.24 1.52 -27.44
N LEU A 76 -24.27 1.16 -26.16
CA LEU A 76 -24.57 2.09 -25.07
C LEU A 76 -23.33 2.93 -24.71
N LYS A 77 -23.52 4.25 -24.60
CA LYS A 77 -22.48 5.18 -24.14
C LYS A 77 -22.94 6.00 -22.95
N ALA A 78 -22.02 6.18 -22.00
CA ALA A 78 -22.21 7.01 -20.83
C ALA A 78 -21.79 8.46 -21.10
N TYR A 79 -22.57 9.42 -20.62
CA TYR A 79 -22.34 10.85 -20.76
C TYR A 79 -22.48 11.57 -19.42
N ILE A 80 -21.68 12.61 -19.17
CA ILE A 80 -21.86 13.41 -17.96
C ILE A 80 -23.15 14.25 -18.08
N GLY A 81 -24.14 13.99 -17.23
CA GLY A 81 -25.46 14.61 -17.27
C GLY A 81 -26.04 14.63 -18.69
N LYS A 82 -26.69 15.73 -19.06
CA LYS A 82 -27.23 15.95 -20.40
C LYS A 82 -26.23 16.53 -21.40
N THR A 83 -24.93 16.33 -21.16
CA THR A 83 -23.87 16.87 -22.04
C THR A 83 -23.49 15.88 -23.13
N HIS A 84 -22.62 16.31 -24.07
CA HIS A 84 -22.04 15.45 -25.09
C HIS A 84 -20.66 14.89 -24.67
N ILE A 85 -20.33 14.95 -23.38
CA ILE A 85 -19.03 14.52 -22.85
C ILE A 85 -19.12 13.04 -22.51
N ILE A 86 -18.46 12.21 -23.33
CA ILE A 86 -18.44 10.76 -23.17
C ILE A 86 -17.58 10.40 -21.96
N VAL A 87 -18.12 9.55 -21.09
CA VAL A 87 -17.43 8.94 -19.96
C VAL A 87 -16.89 7.58 -20.38
N THR A 88 -15.65 7.29 -20.00
CA THR A 88 -14.98 6.01 -20.27
C THR A 88 -14.71 5.22 -18.99
N ASN A 89 -14.55 5.90 -17.86
CA ASN A 89 -14.36 5.26 -16.56
C ASN A 89 -14.69 6.24 -15.43
N ILE A 90 -15.27 5.73 -14.35
CA ILE A 90 -15.57 6.49 -13.14
C ILE A 90 -14.82 5.81 -11.98
N SER A 91 -14.06 6.59 -11.22
CA SER A 91 -13.41 6.15 -9.98
C SER A 91 -13.98 6.89 -8.78
N LEU A 92 -14.32 6.14 -7.72
CA LEU A 92 -14.76 6.69 -6.44
C LEU A 92 -13.62 7.42 -5.69
N GLU A 93 -12.37 7.22 -6.10
CA GLU A 93 -11.20 7.92 -5.54
C GLU A 93 -11.15 9.40 -5.96
N GLY A 94 -11.99 9.80 -6.93
CA GLY A 94 -12.19 11.20 -7.27
C GLY A 94 -11.98 11.58 -8.73
N GLN A 95 -11.70 10.62 -9.60
CA GLN A 95 -11.41 10.87 -11.01
C GLN A 95 -12.49 10.28 -11.91
N VAL A 96 -12.85 10.99 -12.97
CA VAL A 96 -13.64 10.49 -14.09
C VAL A 96 -12.81 10.64 -15.36
N ARG A 97 -12.66 9.56 -16.12
CA ARG A 97 -12.04 9.59 -17.44
C ARG A 97 -13.09 9.86 -18.50
N ILE A 98 -12.80 10.83 -19.36
CA ILE A 98 -13.71 11.30 -20.41
C ILE A 98 -12.99 11.46 -21.75
N LEU A 99 -13.76 11.64 -22.81
CA LEU A 99 -13.24 11.99 -24.13
C LEU A 99 -13.44 13.49 -24.42
N ASN A 100 -12.33 14.21 -24.53
CA ASN A 100 -12.31 15.62 -24.89
C ASN A 100 -12.07 15.80 -26.39
N ARG A 101 -12.62 16.87 -26.99
CA ARG A 101 -12.40 17.21 -28.39
C ARG A 101 -11.07 17.91 -28.60
N ILE A 102 -10.55 17.83 -29.82
CA ILE A 102 -9.32 18.53 -30.22
C ILE A 102 -9.63 19.78 -31.04
N ALA A 103 -9.01 20.91 -30.67
CA ALA A 103 -9.04 22.13 -31.47
C ALA A 103 -8.02 22.02 -32.60
N ARG A 104 -8.35 22.57 -33.78
CA ARG A 104 -7.50 22.43 -34.97
C ARG A 104 -7.54 23.67 -35.87
N ALA A 105 -6.38 24.09 -36.37
CA ALA A 105 -6.25 25.13 -37.38
C ALA A 105 -5.44 24.59 -38.55
N CYS A 106 -6.07 24.41 -39.70
CA CYS A 106 -5.46 23.80 -40.87
C CYS A 106 -5.45 24.75 -42.05
N TYR A 107 -4.43 24.64 -42.89
CA TYR A 107 -4.19 25.54 -44.01
C TYR A 107 -3.87 24.74 -45.28
N GLU A 108 -4.27 25.28 -46.43
CA GLU A 108 -3.80 24.80 -47.72
C GLU A 108 -2.33 25.14 -47.93
N LYS A 109 -1.68 24.52 -48.92
CA LYS A 109 -0.28 24.87 -49.32
C LYS A 109 -0.11 26.36 -49.67
N SER A 110 -1.18 27.01 -50.11
CA SER A 110 -1.23 28.45 -50.40
C SER A 110 -1.24 29.34 -49.14
N GLY A 111 -1.34 28.76 -47.95
CA GLY A 111 -1.56 29.47 -46.68
C GLY A 111 -3.03 29.86 -46.45
N ARG A 112 -3.96 29.44 -47.32
CA ARG A 112 -5.38 29.72 -47.14
C ARG A 112 -5.97 28.88 -45.99
N PRO A 113 -6.71 29.51 -45.06
CA PRO A 113 -7.33 28.80 -43.94
C PRO A 113 -8.43 27.83 -44.42
N ILE A 114 -8.40 26.59 -43.93
CA ILE A 114 -9.43 25.59 -44.22
C ILE A 114 -10.59 25.77 -43.22
N ILE A 115 -11.51 26.69 -43.54
CA ILE A 115 -12.60 27.19 -42.66
C ILE A 115 -13.49 26.08 -42.08
N ARG A 116 -13.64 24.94 -42.76
CA ARG A 116 -14.47 23.82 -42.29
C ARG A 116 -13.92 23.11 -41.04
N LYS A 117 -12.65 23.33 -40.67
CA LYS A 117 -12.01 22.75 -39.48
C LYS A 117 -11.95 23.83 -38.37
N LYS A 118 -12.71 23.63 -37.27
CA LYS A 118 -12.92 24.65 -36.22
C LYS A 118 -11.61 25.04 -35.49
N TYR A 119 -11.24 26.31 -35.60
CA TYR A 119 -10.08 26.97 -34.97
C TYR A 119 -10.10 26.97 -33.43
N SER A 120 -11.28 26.81 -32.83
CA SER A 120 -11.43 26.74 -31.38
C SER A 120 -12.45 25.69 -30.97
N ASP A 121 -12.13 24.91 -29.95
CA ASP A 121 -13.07 24.03 -29.26
C ASP A 121 -13.31 24.56 -27.84
N THR A 122 -14.59 24.64 -27.46
CA THR A 122 -14.99 25.09 -26.14
C THR A 122 -15.44 23.89 -25.34
N PHE A 123 -14.68 23.60 -24.29
CA PHE A 123 -15.00 22.55 -23.35
C PHE A 123 -15.56 23.15 -22.06
N ARG A 124 -16.79 22.77 -21.71
CA ARG A 124 -17.47 23.24 -20.50
C ARG A 124 -18.00 22.04 -19.74
N LEU A 125 -17.48 21.82 -18.54
CA LEU A 125 -18.02 20.84 -17.63
C LEU A 125 -19.36 21.32 -17.07
N PRO A 126 -20.26 20.40 -16.68
CA PRO A 126 -21.43 20.78 -15.90
C PRO A 126 -20.96 21.54 -14.68
N GLU A 127 -21.72 22.57 -14.33
CA GLU A 127 -21.34 23.46 -13.25
C GLU A 127 -21.20 22.65 -11.94
N TYR A 128 -20.34 23.14 -11.06
CA TYR A 128 -20.29 22.71 -9.66
C TYR A 128 -19.52 21.43 -9.31
N SER A 129 -19.75 20.26 -9.91
CA SER A 129 -19.11 19.02 -9.42
C SER A 129 -17.77 18.63 -10.06
N TYR A 130 -17.36 19.22 -11.19
CA TYR A 130 -16.16 18.78 -11.90
C TYR A 130 -15.16 19.90 -12.17
N THR A 131 -13.88 19.54 -12.20
CA THR A 131 -12.75 20.38 -12.62
C THR A 131 -11.80 19.55 -13.48
N ILE A 132 -11.09 20.17 -14.43
CA ILE A 132 -10.02 19.51 -15.18
C ILE A 132 -8.88 19.20 -14.20
N SER A 133 -8.43 17.94 -14.20
CA SER A 133 -7.33 17.53 -13.32
C SER A 133 -6.02 18.15 -13.80
N ASN A 134 -5.39 18.98 -12.98
CA ASN A 134 -4.13 19.65 -13.32
C ASN A 134 -2.90 18.74 -13.18
N THR A 135 -3.03 17.65 -12.44
CA THR A 135 -1.95 16.67 -12.20
C THR A 135 -1.97 15.53 -13.20
N GLN A 136 -3.16 15.12 -13.66
CA GLN A 136 -3.31 13.98 -14.57
C GLN A 136 -3.27 14.38 -16.06
N ASN A 137 -3.47 15.66 -16.38
CA ASN A 137 -3.52 16.14 -17.76
C ASN A 137 -2.44 17.16 -18.09
N LYS A 138 -2.13 17.25 -19.38
CA LYS A 138 -1.32 18.32 -19.96
C LYS A 138 -2.07 18.98 -21.10
N PHE A 139 -1.91 20.30 -21.23
CA PHE A 139 -2.27 20.99 -22.47
C PHE A 139 -1.16 20.76 -23.48
N THR A 140 -1.52 20.26 -24.66
CA THR A 140 -0.58 19.84 -25.70
C THR A 140 -0.89 20.55 -27.02
N VAL A 141 0.15 21.04 -27.67
CA VAL A 141 0.12 21.62 -29.01
C VAL A 141 1.00 20.76 -29.92
N VAL A 142 0.44 20.32 -31.05
CA VAL A 142 1.17 19.54 -32.06
C VAL A 142 1.10 20.26 -33.40
N GLY A 143 2.25 20.38 -34.05
CA GLY A 143 2.42 21.06 -35.33
C GLY A 143 3.75 21.81 -35.40
N CYS A 144 4.14 22.20 -36.60
CA CYS A 144 5.22 23.15 -36.85
C CYS A 144 4.62 24.47 -37.33
N ASP A 145 5.26 25.60 -37.02
CA ASP A 145 4.68 26.94 -37.25
C ASP A 145 3.37 27.14 -36.46
N SER A 146 3.36 26.65 -35.22
CA SER A 146 2.16 26.41 -34.43
C SER A 146 2.17 27.10 -33.08
N SER A 147 1.01 27.59 -32.67
CA SER A 147 0.73 28.10 -31.33
C SER A 147 -0.62 27.58 -30.86
N GLY A 148 -0.74 27.30 -29.57
CA GLY A 148 -2.02 26.97 -28.98
C GLY A 148 -2.18 27.60 -27.61
N THR A 149 -3.41 27.96 -27.27
CA THR A 149 -3.75 28.49 -25.96
C THR A 149 -4.94 27.74 -25.36
N VAL A 150 -4.97 27.72 -24.04
CA VAL A 150 -6.15 27.34 -23.26
C VAL A 150 -6.48 28.48 -22.31
N GLN A 151 -7.72 28.93 -22.37
CA GLN A 151 -8.21 30.07 -21.59
C GLN A 151 -9.55 29.80 -20.93
N ASP A 152 -9.81 30.47 -19.82
CA ASP A 152 -11.10 30.42 -19.14
C ASP A 152 -12.18 31.27 -19.86
N ALA A 153 -13.42 31.22 -19.36
CA ALA A 153 -14.55 31.93 -19.98
C ALA A 153 -14.38 33.45 -19.93
N SER A 154 -13.69 33.96 -18.89
CA SER A 154 -13.49 35.38 -18.69
C SER A 154 -12.20 35.93 -19.31
N GLY A 155 -11.33 35.04 -19.85
CA GLY A 155 -10.01 35.41 -20.33
C GLY A 155 -9.04 35.86 -19.24
N ARG A 156 -9.41 35.76 -17.96
CA ARG A 156 -8.55 36.10 -16.81
C ARG A 156 -7.41 35.10 -16.65
N TYR A 157 -7.63 33.88 -17.12
CA TYR A 157 -6.59 32.87 -17.22
C TYR A 157 -6.35 32.51 -18.68
N VAL A 158 -5.11 32.66 -19.12
CA VAL A 158 -4.64 32.18 -20.42
C VAL A 158 -3.26 31.55 -20.18
N THR A 159 -3.11 30.28 -20.54
CA THR A 159 -1.79 29.71 -20.80
C THR A 159 -1.76 29.23 -22.24
N GLY A 160 -0.56 28.93 -22.71
CA GLY A 160 -0.38 28.36 -24.01
C GLY A 160 1.05 27.96 -24.19
N CYS A 161 1.32 27.37 -25.32
CA CYS A 161 2.66 27.04 -25.69
C CYS A 161 2.77 26.94 -27.21
N THR A 162 4.00 26.99 -27.70
CA THR A 162 4.28 27.18 -29.12
C THR A 162 5.26 26.13 -29.61
N SER A 163 5.13 25.73 -30.87
CA SER A 163 5.99 24.74 -31.51
C SER A 163 6.49 25.24 -32.86
N ARG A 164 7.81 25.22 -33.06
CA ARG A 164 8.47 25.72 -34.28
C ARG A 164 9.49 24.70 -34.79
N CYS A 165 9.42 24.43 -36.10
CA CYS A 165 10.32 23.54 -36.82
C CYS A 165 10.37 23.97 -38.28
N GLY A 166 11.54 23.91 -38.90
CA GLY A 166 11.72 24.15 -40.33
C GLY A 166 11.81 22.87 -41.17
N SER A 167 12.14 21.74 -40.55
CA SER A 167 12.17 20.41 -41.17
C SER A 167 11.67 19.36 -40.18
N VAL A 168 11.10 18.26 -40.71
CA VAL A 168 10.72 17.08 -39.92
C VAL A 168 11.93 16.36 -39.31
N ASP A 169 13.14 16.54 -39.86
CA ASP A 169 14.36 15.88 -39.37
C ASP A 169 14.76 16.31 -37.95
N TYR A 170 14.33 17.51 -37.54
CA TYR A 170 14.56 18.03 -36.18
C TYR A 170 13.47 17.61 -35.19
N VAL A 171 12.41 16.95 -35.65
CA VAL A 171 11.27 16.54 -34.83
C VAL A 171 11.58 15.19 -34.18
N ALA A 172 11.97 15.23 -32.91
CA ALA A 172 12.28 14.04 -32.13
C ALA A 172 11.00 13.40 -31.55
N ASN A 173 10.83 12.10 -31.79
CA ASN A 173 9.78 11.30 -31.16
C ASN A 173 9.93 11.31 -29.63
N TRP A 174 8.82 11.11 -28.91
CA TRP A 174 8.74 11.02 -27.45
C TRP A 174 9.10 12.31 -26.68
N THR A 175 9.32 13.41 -27.38
CA THR A 175 9.66 14.70 -26.77
C THR A 175 8.69 15.80 -27.20
N CYS A 176 8.33 16.68 -26.27
CA CYS A 176 7.46 17.84 -26.52
C CYS A 176 8.14 19.11 -26.02
N SER A 177 9.27 19.46 -26.66
CA SER A 177 10.18 20.52 -26.22
C SER A 177 10.02 21.84 -26.99
N GLY A 178 8.93 22.01 -27.76
CA GLY A 178 8.72 23.17 -28.62
C GLY A 178 9.12 22.96 -30.09
N ILE A 179 9.46 21.73 -30.48
CA ILE A 179 9.78 21.35 -31.87
C ILE A 179 8.86 20.19 -32.26
N GLY A 180 7.87 20.45 -33.11
CA GLY A 180 6.83 19.53 -33.53
C GLY A 180 5.74 19.28 -32.47
N CYS A 181 6.11 19.31 -31.19
CA CYS A 181 5.20 19.22 -30.06
C CYS A 181 5.63 20.15 -28.93
N CYS A 182 4.64 20.65 -28.20
CA CYS A 182 4.83 21.45 -27.00
C CYS A 182 3.77 21.10 -25.94
N GLN A 183 4.15 21.07 -24.67
CA GLN A 183 3.25 20.81 -23.55
C GLN A 183 3.39 21.85 -22.44
N THR A 184 2.29 22.14 -21.74
CA THR A 184 2.28 22.96 -20.53
C THR A 184 1.25 22.46 -19.53
N SER A 185 1.43 22.82 -18.26
CA SER A 185 0.52 22.48 -17.17
C SER A 185 -0.77 23.31 -17.26
N ILE A 186 -1.84 22.74 -16.70
CA ILE A 186 -3.13 23.42 -16.53
C ILE A 186 -3.18 23.90 -15.05
N PRO A 187 -3.83 25.03 -14.72
CA PRO A 187 -3.98 25.47 -13.35
C PRO A 187 -5.03 24.66 -12.64
N GLU A 188 -5.05 24.81 -11.32
CA GLU A 188 -6.09 24.27 -10.46
C GLU A 188 -7.46 24.91 -10.74
N GLU A 189 -8.50 24.14 -10.42
CA GLU A 189 -9.90 24.58 -10.45
C GLU A 189 -10.46 25.06 -11.82
N VAL A 190 -9.83 24.67 -12.94
CA VAL A 190 -10.36 24.98 -14.27
C VAL A 190 -11.61 24.14 -14.57
N ARG A 191 -12.74 24.80 -14.83
CA ARG A 191 -14.04 24.18 -15.17
C ARG A 191 -14.47 24.41 -16.61
N TYR A 192 -14.07 25.57 -17.11
CA TYR A 192 -14.29 26.00 -18.48
C TYR A 192 -12.93 26.20 -19.11
N SER A 193 -12.74 25.60 -20.28
CA SER A 193 -11.53 25.79 -21.07
C SER A 193 -11.89 25.95 -22.53
N ARG A 194 -11.54 27.10 -23.11
CA ARG A 194 -11.53 27.30 -24.55
C ARG A 194 -10.13 27.02 -25.05
N MET A 195 -9.99 26.01 -25.90
CA MET A 195 -8.74 25.67 -26.56
C MET A 195 -8.73 26.33 -27.93
N ILE A 196 -7.62 26.99 -28.27
CA ILE A 196 -7.45 27.70 -29.54
C ILE A 196 -6.18 27.18 -30.19
N ALA A 197 -6.29 26.75 -31.44
CA ALA A 197 -5.16 26.40 -32.29
C ALA A 197 -4.89 27.53 -33.28
N SER A 198 -3.63 27.86 -33.54
CA SER A 198 -3.24 28.97 -34.41
C SER A 198 -1.87 28.72 -35.04
N SER A 199 -1.56 29.46 -36.10
CA SER A 199 -0.29 29.37 -36.81
C SER A 199 0.36 30.74 -36.94
N PHE A 200 1.70 30.81 -36.98
CA PHE A 200 2.39 32.10 -37.14
C PHE A 200 2.48 32.53 -38.60
N ASN A 201 2.66 31.59 -39.54
CA ASN A 201 2.84 31.86 -40.97
C ASN A 201 1.90 31.00 -41.83
N ASN A 202 0.73 30.66 -41.29
CA ASN A 202 -0.31 29.87 -41.96
C ASN A 202 0.22 28.55 -42.54
N HIS A 203 1.20 27.94 -41.87
CA HIS A 203 1.85 26.69 -42.28
C HIS A 203 2.52 26.71 -43.67
N ILE A 204 2.70 27.87 -44.32
CA ILE A 204 3.18 27.95 -45.72
C ILE A 204 4.51 27.19 -45.89
N ASN A 205 5.48 27.47 -45.00
CA ASN A 205 6.84 26.93 -45.06
C ASN A 205 6.96 25.47 -44.57
N VAL A 206 5.91 24.90 -43.99
CA VAL A 206 5.91 23.56 -43.38
C VAL A 206 4.83 22.65 -43.94
N SER A 207 4.03 23.13 -44.90
CA SER A 207 2.87 22.45 -45.49
C SER A 207 3.17 21.10 -46.15
N SER A 208 4.44 20.78 -46.42
CA SER A 208 4.85 19.47 -46.93
C SER A 208 4.79 18.36 -45.87
N PHE A 209 4.86 18.70 -44.58
CA PHE A 209 4.87 17.72 -43.48
C PHE A 209 4.03 18.10 -42.25
N SER A 210 3.54 19.34 -42.16
CA SER A 210 2.64 19.81 -41.09
C SER A 210 1.72 20.92 -41.61
N SER A 211 0.50 20.54 -42.01
CA SER A 211 -0.51 21.48 -42.57
C SER A 211 -1.53 21.97 -41.53
N CYS A 212 -1.45 21.44 -40.31
CA CYS A 212 -2.39 21.72 -39.23
C CYS A 212 -1.66 21.96 -37.92
N THR A 213 -2.21 22.87 -37.12
CA THR A 213 -1.96 22.97 -35.69
C THR A 213 -3.08 22.26 -34.94
N PHE A 214 -2.72 21.42 -33.97
CA PHE A 214 -3.65 20.77 -33.05
C PHE A 214 -3.41 21.28 -31.64
N ALA A 215 -4.48 21.57 -30.90
CA ALA A 215 -4.42 21.97 -29.51
C ALA A 215 -5.46 21.19 -28.70
N PHE A 216 -5.05 20.54 -27.62
CA PHE A 216 -5.93 19.69 -26.82
C PHE A 216 -5.41 19.51 -25.39
N VAL A 217 -6.33 19.21 -24.48
CA VAL A 217 -6.00 18.70 -23.14
C VAL A 217 -6.13 17.19 -23.17
N VAL A 218 -5.09 16.49 -22.71
CA VAL A 218 -5.01 15.02 -22.73
C VAL A 218 -4.41 14.47 -21.45
N GLN A 219 -4.83 13.28 -21.05
CA GLN A 219 -4.23 12.52 -19.95
C GLN A 219 -2.75 12.24 -20.29
N ALA A 220 -1.85 12.52 -19.35
CA ALA A 220 -0.40 12.59 -19.62
C ALA A 220 0.22 11.27 -20.11
N ASP A 221 -0.29 10.13 -19.65
CA ASP A 221 0.12 8.77 -20.03
C ASP A 221 -0.60 8.24 -21.28
N ALA A 222 -1.68 8.90 -21.72
CA ALA A 222 -2.48 8.48 -22.88
C ALA A 222 -1.97 9.04 -24.22
N PHE A 223 -1.02 9.99 -24.20
CA PHE A 223 -0.48 10.59 -25.41
C PHE A 223 1.04 10.68 -25.39
N ASN A 224 1.65 9.90 -26.28
CA ASN A 224 3.07 9.98 -26.58
C ASN A 224 3.26 10.55 -27.98
N PHE A 225 4.03 11.62 -28.07
CA PHE A 225 4.26 12.30 -29.34
C PHE A 225 5.17 11.49 -30.26
N SER A 226 4.82 11.48 -31.55
CA SER A 226 5.66 11.06 -32.65
C SER A 226 5.53 12.05 -33.81
N SER A 227 6.55 12.17 -34.65
CA SER A 227 6.52 12.99 -35.87
C SER A 227 5.33 12.67 -36.78
N ASN A 228 4.86 11.42 -36.80
CA ASN A 228 3.65 11.01 -37.54
C ASN A 228 2.38 11.72 -37.05
N ASN A 229 2.34 12.23 -35.81
CA ASN A 229 1.20 12.97 -35.29
C ASN A 229 1.02 14.34 -35.97
N LEU A 230 2.02 14.85 -36.69
CA LEU A 230 1.90 16.09 -37.46
C LEU A 230 0.82 16.01 -38.56
N THR A 231 0.47 14.79 -39.00
CA THR A 231 -0.56 14.52 -40.01
C THR A 231 -1.65 13.59 -39.48
N ASN A 232 -1.31 12.54 -38.72
CA ASN A 232 -2.28 11.53 -38.29
C ASN A 232 -3.38 12.08 -37.36
N LEU A 233 -3.10 13.16 -36.62
CA LEU A 233 -4.08 13.80 -35.75
C LEU A 233 -5.27 14.42 -36.51
N GLU A 234 -5.17 14.59 -37.83
CA GLU A 234 -6.30 15.07 -38.65
C GLU A 234 -7.53 14.16 -38.55
N ASN A 235 -7.30 12.85 -38.44
CA ASN A 235 -8.35 11.84 -38.39
C ASN A 235 -8.86 11.57 -36.96
N ILE A 236 -8.19 12.12 -35.96
CA ILE A 236 -8.59 11.98 -34.55
C ILE A 236 -9.57 13.10 -34.21
N GLN A 237 -10.68 12.77 -33.54
CA GLN A 237 -11.68 13.76 -33.11
C GLN A 237 -11.61 14.04 -31.61
N GLN A 238 -11.32 13.00 -30.83
CA GLN A 238 -11.32 13.08 -29.38
C GLN A 238 -10.12 12.34 -28.78
N LEU A 239 -9.66 12.79 -27.61
CA LEU A 239 -8.58 12.19 -26.85
C LEU A 239 -8.99 12.01 -25.38
N PRO A 240 -8.41 11.02 -24.67
CA PRO A 240 -8.68 10.79 -23.26
C PRO A 240 -8.27 11.99 -22.39
N MET A 241 -9.13 12.38 -21.46
CA MET A 241 -8.88 13.43 -20.48
C MET A 241 -9.43 12.99 -19.12
N VAL A 242 -8.78 13.43 -18.05
CA VAL A 242 -9.22 13.14 -16.67
C VAL A 242 -9.85 14.38 -16.05
N VAL A 243 -10.99 14.24 -15.39
CA VAL A 243 -11.59 15.30 -14.58
C VAL A 243 -11.69 14.84 -13.14
N ASP A 244 -11.42 15.76 -12.23
CA ASP A 244 -11.68 15.60 -10.81
C ASP A 244 -13.15 15.90 -10.52
N TRP A 245 -13.76 15.11 -9.64
CA TRP A 245 -15.15 15.33 -9.22
C TRP A 245 -15.26 15.54 -7.71
N THR A 246 -16.26 16.29 -7.23
CA THR A 246 -16.56 16.44 -5.79
C THR A 246 -18.07 16.51 -5.54
N ILE A 247 -18.46 16.20 -4.29
CA ILE A 247 -19.75 16.63 -3.77
C ILE A 247 -19.67 18.13 -3.58
N TRP A 248 -20.30 18.86 -4.50
CA TRP A 248 -20.34 20.32 -4.45
C TRP A 248 -21.37 20.80 -3.43
N ASN A 249 -21.22 22.06 -3.01
CA ASN A 249 -22.15 22.87 -2.19
C ASN A 249 -21.76 23.02 -0.71
N ASP A 250 -20.60 22.48 -0.30
CA ASP A 250 -19.98 22.82 0.98
C ASP A 250 -18.53 22.32 1.08
N THR A 251 -17.84 22.80 2.11
CA THR A 251 -16.65 22.15 2.69
C THR A 251 -17.06 20.92 3.49
N CYS A 252 -16.10 20.02 3.75
CA CYS A 252 -16.35 18.82 4.56
C CYS A 252 -16.90 19.18 5.96
N ASP A 253 -16.38 20.21 6.62
CA ASP A 253 -16.82 20.60 7.96
C ASP A 253 -18.19 21.29 7.99
N GLY A 254 -18.55 22.03 6.94
CA GLY A 254 -19.90 22.55 6.78
C GLY A 254 -20.92 21.45 6.47
N ALA A 255 -20.54 20.50 5.62
CA ALA A 255 -21.43 19.43 5.14
C ALA A 255 -21.88 18.47 6.25
N LYS A 256 -21.03 18.15 7.23
CA LYS A 256 -21.34 17.22 8.35
C LYS A 256 -22.60 17.61 9.14
N ARG A 257 -22.98 18.89 9.13
CA ARG A 257 -24.12 19.43 9.89
C ARG A 257 -25.40 19.53 9.06
N LYS A 258 -25.34 19.22 7.77
CA LYS A 258 -26.45 19.38 6.83
C LYS A 258 -27.18 18.05 6.60
N PRO A 259 -28.51 18.07 6.37
CA PRO A 259 -29.29 16.85 6.17
C PRO A 259 -28.91 16.08 4.89
N ASN A 260 -28.34 16.76 3.89
CA ASN A 260 -27.90 16.17 2.63
C ASN A 260 -26.40 15.77 2.63
N TYR A 261 -25.81 15.54 3.80
CA TYR A 261 -24.43 15.06 3.91
C TYR A 261 -24.23 13.78 3.08
N ALA A 262 -23.18 13.70 2.26
CA ALA A 262 -23.04 12.61 1.29
C ALA A 262 -22.40 11.35 1.87
N CYS A 263 -21.60 11.45 2.94
CA CYS A 263 -20.90 10.30 3.52
C CYS A 263 -21.82 9.57 4.49
N GLN A 264 -22.66 8.70 3.94
CA GLN A 264 -23.72 8.03 4.68
C GLN A 264 -23.24 6.76 5.40
N ALA A 265 -22.08 6.20 5.01
CA ALA A 265 -21.57 4.97 5.62
C ALA A 265 -21.10 5.20 7.06
N GLN A 266 -21.44 4.30 7.99
CA GLN A 266 -21.07 4.41 9.41
C GLN A 266 -19.55 4.44 9.66
N LYS A 267 -18.78 3.77 8.80
CA LYS A 267 -17.31 3.70 8.86
C LYS A 267 -16.68 4.51 7.74
N SER A 268 -17.18 5.74 7.54
CA SER A 268 -16.64 6.68 6.56
C SER A 268 -16.38 8.05 7.16
N GLN A 269 -15.59 8.84 6.44
CA GLN A 269 -15.29 10.22 6.77
C GLN A 269 -15.25 11.05 5.48
N CYS A 270 -15.62 12.33 5.59
CA CYS A 270 -15.34 13.27 4.52
C CYS A 270 -13.90 13.79 4.58
N TYR A 271 -13.40 14.22 3.42
CA TYR A 271 -12.16 14.95 3.29
C TYR A 271 -12.26 15.95 2.13
N GLN A 272 -11.46 17.01 2.18
CA GLN A 272 -11.32 17.95 1.08
C GLN A 272 -10.11 17.57 0.22
N PRO A 273 -10.28 17.30 -1.09
CA PRO A 273 -9.15 17.04 -1.97
C PRO A 273 -8.22 18.27 -2.04
N PRO A 274 -6.89 18.07 -2.13
CA PRO A 274 -5.94 19.15 -2.35
C PRO A 274 -6.27 19.94 -3.62
N GLY A 275 -6.06 21.26 -3.61
CA GLY A 275 -6.33 22.12 -4.77
C GLY A 275 -7.81 22.39 -5.06
N ILE A 276 -8.74 21.87 -4.25
CA ILE A 276 -10.18 22.15 -4.37
C ILE A 276 -10.67 22.90 -3.13
N ARG A 277 -11.02 24.18 -3.32
CA ARG A 277 -11.49 25.07 -2.25
C ARG A 277 -12.91 24.76 -1.78
N ASN A 278 -13.78 24.40 -2.70
CA ASN A 278 -15.20 24.17 -2.42
C ASN A 278 -15.64 22.81 -2.98
N GLY A 279 -16.16 21.96 -2.10
CA GLY A 279 -16.46 20.56 -2.37
C GLY A 279 -15.69 19.61 -1.46
N TYR A 280 -16.22 18.40 -1.29
CA TYR A 280 -15.61 17.33 -0.51
C TYR A 280 -15.85 15.97 -1.15
N ARG A 281 -15.13 14.96 -0.67
CA ARG A 281 -15.32 13.54 -1.00
C ARG A 281 -15.46 12.73 0.27
N CYS A 282 -15.92 11.50 0.12
CA CYS A 282 -16.05 10.54 1.20
C CYS A 282 -15.03 9.42 0.98
N LYS A 283 -14.47 8.89 2.05
CA LYS A 283 -13.65 7.67 2.05
C LYS A 283 -14.03 6.80 3.24
N CYS A 284 -13.86 5.49 3.10
CA CYS A 284 -13.95 4.61 4.25
C CYS A 284 -12.82 4.92 5.26
N LEU A 285 -13.06 4.62 6.53
CA LEU A 285 -12.02 4.68 7.55
C LEU A 285 -10.96 3.62 7.29
N GLU A 286 -9.78 3.78 7.90
CA GLU A 286 -8.71 2.77 7.82
C GLU A 286 -9.21 1.41 8.32
N GLY A 287 -8.80 0.33 7.64
CA GLY A 287 -9.31 -1.03 7.86
C GLY A 287 -10.69 -1.32 7.25
N TYR A 288 -11.26 -0.37 6.50
CA TYR A 288 -12.54 -0.55 5.79
C TYR A 288 -12.43 -0.20 4.31
N ASP A 289 -13.18 -0.90 3.46
CA ASP A 289 -13.25 -0.68 2.01
C ASP A 289 -14.69 -0.75 1.49
N GLY A 290 -14.93 -0.23 0.28
CA GLY A 290 -16.23 -0.21 -0.38
C GLY A 290 -16.75 1.20 -0.67
N ASN A 291 -18.07 1.38 -0.62
CA ASN A 291 -18.71 2.64 -1.02
C ASN A 291 -19.06 3.52 0.19
N PRO A 292 -18.34 4.63 0.45
CA PRO A 292 -18.59 5.48 1.62
C PRO A 292 -19.86 6.33 1.51
N TYR A 293 -20.49 6.37 0.34
CA TYR A 293 -21.71 7.14 0.08
C TYR A 293 -22.99 6.37 0.39
N ILE A 294 -22.89 5.08 0.74
CA ILE A 294 -24.03 4.20 1.04
C ILE A 294 -23.97 3.78 2.50
N SER A 295 -25.10 3.80 3.22
CA SER A 295 -25.14 3.59 4.68
C SER A 295 -24.40 2.33 5.20
N LYS A 296 -24.42 1.23 4.44
CA LYS A 296 -23.71 -0.02 4.72
C LYS A 296 -22.61 -0.34 3.69
N GLY A 297 -22.11 0.69 3.00
CA GLY A 297 -21.20 0.51 1.87
C GLY A 297 -19.74 0.34 2.27
N CYS A 298 -19.30 0.84 3.43
CA CYS A 298 -17.97 0.53 3.97
C CYS A 298 -18.02 -0.77 4.78
N GLN A 299 -17.29 -1.78 4.32
CA GLN A 299 -17.16 -3.09 4.93
C GLN A 299 -15.75 -3.31 5.47
N ASP A 300 -15.68 -4.17 6.47
CA ASP A 300 -14.43 -4.57 7.11
C ASP A 300 -13.51 -5.23 6.09
N ILE A 301 -12.25 -4.78 6.02
CA ILE A 301 -11.24 -5.49 5.25
C ILE A 301 -10.85 -6.71 6.07
N ASP A 302 -10.83 -7.88 5.44
CA ASP A 302 -10.29 -9.09 6.05
C ASP A 302 -8.84 -9.25 5.61
N GLU A 303 -7.91 -8.63 6.34
CA GLU A 303 -6.49 -8.66 5.98
C GLU A 303 -5.92 -10.09 6.02
N CYS A 304 -6.51 -10.98 6.84
CA CYS A 304 -6.09 -12.37 6.94
C CYS A 304 -6.36 -13.19 5.67
N LYS A 305 -7.27 -12.75 4.79
CA LYS A 305 -7.50 -13.39 3.48
C LYS A 305 -6.41 -13.09 2.45
N SER A 306 -5.52 -12.14 2.71
CA SER A 306 -4.44 -11.78 1.81
C SER A 306 -3.11 -11.83 2.54
N THR A 307 -2.21 -12.75 2.15
CA THR A 307 -0.89 -12.92 2.77
C THR A 307 -0.07 -11.61 2.80
N ASN A 308 -0.26 -10.74 1.80
CA ASN A 308 0.44 -9.46 1.73
C ASN A 308 -0.15 -8.39 2.67
N ARG A 309 -1.42 -8.53 3.09
CA ARG A 309 -2.10 -7.58 3.99
C ARG A 309 -2.05 -8.02 5.45
N SER A 310 -2.05 -9.33 5.71
CA SER A 310 -2.06 -9.86 7.07
C SER A 310 -0.81 -9.50 7.88
N GLN A 311 0.32 -9.15 7.23
CA GLN A 311 1.58 -8.71 7.87
C GLN A 311 2.03 -9.53 9.10
N CYS A 312 1.54 -10.76 9.24
CA CYS A 312 1.91 -11.68 10.31
C CYS A 312 3.15 -12.47 9.89
N VAL A 313 4.03 -12.76 10.84
CA VAL A 313 5.11 -13.71 10.58
C VAL A 313 4.52 -15.06 10.20
N GLU A 314 5.21 -15.82 9.36
CA GLU A 314 4.70 -17.10 8.82
C GLU A 314 4.29 -18.10 9.93
N THR A 315 4.94 -18.03 11.09
CA THR A 315 4.62 -18.88 12.24
C THR A 315 3.42 -18.43 13.06
N ALA A 316 2.90 -17.21 12.85
CA ALA A 316 1.79 -16.64 13.60
C ALA A 316 0.44 -16.87 12.90
N THR A 317 -0.59 -17.11 13.70
CA THR A 317 -1.97 -17.23 13.20
C THR A 317 -2.60 -15.84 13.09
N CYS A 318 -3.04 -15.45 11.89
CA CYS A 318 -3.78 -14.22 11.69
C CYS A 318 -5.23 -14.36 12.15
N VAL A 319 -5.72 -13.39 12.92
CA VAL A 319 -7.10 -13.28 13.38
C VAL A 319 -7.67 -11.93 12.97
N ASN A 320 -8.65 -11.95 12.08
CA ASN A 320 -9.31 -10.73 11.61
C ASN A 320 -10.16 -10.11 12.74
N THR A 321 -10.11 -8.79 12.87
CA THR A 321 -10.90 -8.01 13.83
C THR A 321 -11.56 -6.84 13.11
N LYS A 322 -12.54 -6.17 13.74
CA LYS A 322 -13.22 -5.05 13.05
C LYS A 322 -12.29 -3.85 12.90
N GLY A 323 -11.92 -3.52 11.67
CA GLY A 323 -11.06 -2.42 11.25
C GLY A 323 -9.57 -2.69 11.41
N ASN A 324 -9.16 -3.93 11.72
CA ASN A 324 -7.76 -4.30 11.93
C ASN A 324 -7.62 -5.84 11.98
N PHE A 325 -6.40 -6.34 12.16
CA PHE A 325 -6.12 -7.73 12.42
C PHE A 325 -5.09 -7.88 13.56
N THR A 326 -5.06 -9.07 14.14
CA THR A 326 -4.08 -9.45 15.16
C THR A 326 -3.35 -10.70 14.74
N CYS A 327 -2.07 -10.82 15.13
CA CYS A 327 -1.27 -12.01 14.90
C CYS A 327 -1.05 -12.71 16.24
N SER A 328 -1.38 -13.99 16.30
CA SER A 328 -1.22 -14.80 17.51
C SER A 328 -0.05 -15.76 17.35
N CYS A 329 0.91 -15.70 18.27
CA CYS A 329 2.03 -16.62 18.26
C CYS A 329 1.62 -18.04 18.68
N PRO A 330 2.27 -19.07 18.12
CA PRO A 330 1.98 -20.45 18.46
C PRO A 330 2.39 -20.75 19.90
N ASN A 331 1.84 -21.85 20.46
CA ASN A 331 2.15 -22.28 21.83
C ASN A 331 3.67 -22.42 22.02
N GLY A 332 4.17 -21.87 23.14
CA GLY A 332 5.60 -21.83 23.42
C GLY A 332 6.34 -20.67 22.76
N TYR A 333 5.64 -19.70 22.16
CA TYR A 333 6.19 -18.43 21.67
C TYR A 333 5.43 -17.24 22.27
N SER A 334 6.06 -16.08 22.30
CA SER A 334 5.53 -14.81 22.81
C SER A 334 5.96 -13.66 21.90
N GLY A 335 5.17 -12.58 21.84
CA GLY A 335 5.41 -11.43 20.97
C GLY A 335 4.13 -10.97 20.29
N ASP A 336 4.24 -10.01 19.38
CA ASP A 336 3.11 -9.43 18.63
C ASP A 336 2.79 -10.19 17.33
N GLY A 337 3.62 -11.16 16.94
CA GLY A 337 3.44 -11.97 15.73
C GLY A 337 3.50 -11.19 14.42
N ARG A 338 3.90 -9.92 14.43
CA ARG A 338 3.94 -9.06 13.23
C ARG A 338 5.33 -9.07 12.58
N ILE A 339 5.38 -8.90 11.26
CA ILE A 339 6.64 -8.83 10.49
C ILE A 339 7.43 -7.56 10.81
N ASP A 340 6.75 -6.43 11.01
CA ASP A 340 7.33 -5.13 11.35
C ASP A 340 7.46 -4.90 12.88
N GLY A 341 7.13 -5.92 13.67
CA GLY A 341 7.12 -5.89 15.13
C GLY A 341 8.16 -6.81 15.79
N GLN A 342 7.83 -7.32 16.97
CA GLN A 342 8.64 -8.31 17.70
C GLN A 342 8.62 -9.70 17.06
N GLY A 343 7.59 -10.01 16.27
CA GLY A 343 7.38 -11.34 15.72
C GLY A 343 7.04 -12.35 16.81
N CYS A 344 7.44 -13.61 16.62
CA CYS A 344 7.25 -14.67 17.60
C CYS A 344 8.58 -15.13 18.18
N ILE A 345 8.74 -14.97 19.49
CA ILE A 345 9.95 -15.30 20.26
C ILE A 345 9.66 -16.54 21.11
N PRO A 346 10.45 -17.63 20.99
CA PRO A 346 10.22 -18.84 21.76
C PRO A 346 10.37 -18.57 23.26
N HIS A 347 9.42 -19.06 24.06
CA HIS A 347 9.57 -19.16 25.50
C HIS A 347 10.80 -20.03 25.78
N GLN A 348 11.85 -19.43 26.34
CA GLN A 348 12.88 -20.23 26.98
C GLN A 348 12.21 -20.93 28.16
N SER A 349 11.94 -22.22 28.00
CA SER A 349 11.74 -23.11 29.13
C SER A 349 12.88 -22.83 30.10
N SER A 350 12.53 -22.51 31.34
CA SER A 350 13.48 -22.25 32.41
C SER A 350 14.26 -23.51 32.73
N HIS A 351 15.18 -23.90 31.85
CA HIS A 351 16.27 -24.75 32.21
C HIS A 351 17.09 -23.94 33.20
N GLN A 352 16.90 -24.22 34.49
CA GLN A 352 17.80 -23.75 35.55
C GLN A 352 19.23 -23.79 35.01
N PRO A 353 20.02 -22.71 35.16
CA PRO A 353 21.34 -22.64 34.56
C PRO A 353 22.13 -23.85 35.03
N THR A 354 22.60 -24.66 34.08
CA THR A 354 23.40 -25.88 34.28
C THR A 354 24.57 -25.66 35.24
N VAL A 355 25.02 -24.40 35.35
CA VAL A 355 26.00 -23.89 36.32
C VAL A 355 25.65 -24.23 37.77
N ILE A 356 24.38 -24.12 38.19
CA ILE A 356 23.95 -24.40 39.58
C ILE A 356 24.06 -25.91 39.88
N LYS A 357 23.75 -26.77 38.90
CA LYS A 357 23.90 -28.23 39.06
C LYS A 357 25.36 -28.66 39.11
N ILE A 358 26.24 -28.03 38.31
CA ILE A 358 27.68 -28.32 38.31
C ILE A 358 28.34 -27.83 39.61
N ALA A 359 27.97 -26.64 40.11
CA ALA A 359 28.51 -26.13 41.37
C ALA A 359 28.14 -27.02 42.56
N ALA A 360 26.90 -27.52 42.60
CA ALA A 360 26.43 -28.42 43.65
C ALA A 360 27.15 -29.78 43.61
N SER A 361 27.45 -30.32 42.41
CA SER A 361 28.16 -31.61 42.29
C SER A 361 29.65 -31.50 42.63
N VAL A 362 30.31 -30.37 42.33
CA VAL A 362 31.70 -30.16 42.73
C VAL A 362 31.81 -30.00 44.25
N ALA A 363 30.87 -29.29 44.88
CA ALA A 363 30.86 -29.12 46.33
C ALA A 363 30.69 -30.45 47.10
N THR A 364 29.85 -31.37 46.62
CA THR A 364 29.67 -32.69 47.26
C THR A 364 30.90 -33.58 47.10
N VAL A 365 31.58 -33.52 45.96
CA VAL A 365 32.83 -34.28 45.76
C VAL A 365 33.97 -33.72 46.63
N VAL A 366 34.12 -32.40 46.70
CA VAL A 366 35.16 -31.77 47.53
C VAL A 366 34.92 -32.05 49.02
N THR A 367 33.68 -31.97 49.49
CA THR A 367 33.34 -32.28 50.88
C THR A 367 33.57 -33.77 51.21
N ALA A 368 33.19 -34.68 50.32
CA ALA A 368 33.48 -36.10 50.50
C ALA A 368 34.99 -36.40 50.55
N LEU A 369 35.78 -35.75 49.70
CA LEU A 369 37.25 -35.86 49.71
C LEU A 369 37.86 -35.31 51.00
N LEU A 370 37.39 -34.17 51.49
CA LEU A 370 37.87 -33.60 52.76
C LEU A 370 37.55 -34.52 53.94
N VAL A 371 36.34 -35.09 53.99
CA VAL A 371 35.95 -36.06 55.03
C VAL A 371 36.80 -37.33 54.92
N TYR A 372 37.08 -37.81 53.71
CA TYR A 372 37.94 -38.97 53.50
C TYR A 372 39.40 -38.72 53.91
N CYS A 373 39.95 -37.56 53.56
CA CYS A 373 41.28 -37.13 53.99
C CYS A 373 41.37 -37.00 55.52
N LEU A 374 40.35 -36.43 56.17
CA LEU A 374 40.27 -36.35 57.63
C LEU A 374 40.22 -37.74 58.25
N TRP A 375 39.44 -38.66 57.67
CA TRP A 375 39.35 -40.04 58.12
C TRP A 375 40.69 -40.77 58.00
N LEU A 376 41.40 -40.61 56.88
CA LEU A 376 42.74 -41.16 56.68
C LEU A 376 43.75 -40.56 57.67
N TYR A 377 43.71 -39.25 57.90
CA TYR A 377 44.55 -38.57 58.87
C TYR A 377 44.36 -39.15 60.28
N LEU A 378 43.11 -39.23 60.75
CA LEU A 378 42.78 -39.81 62.07
C LEU A 378 43.21 -41.29 62.18
N ARG A 379 43.10 -42.05 61.08
CA ARG A 379 43.55 -43.44 61.03
C ARG A 379 45.06 -43.57 61.12
N LEU A 380 45.81 -42.68 60.46
CA LEU A 380 47.27 -42.62 60.51
C LEU A 380 47.76 -42.20 61.91
N GLU A 381 47.09 -41.22 62.53
CA GLU A 381 47.40 -40.77 63.87
C GLU A 381 47.18 -41.89 64.91
N LYS A 382 46.07 -42.63 64.81
CA LYS A 382 45.84 -43.83 65.62
C LYS A 382 46.91 -44.90 65.41
N ARG A 383 47.40 -45.09 64.17
CA ARG A 383 48.50 -46.03 63.89
C ARG A 383 49.83 -45.55 64.48
N LYS A 384 50.14 -44.25 64.41
CA LYS A 384 51.31 -43.66 65.06
C LYS A 384 51.25 -43.84 66.58
N LEU A 385 50.08 -43.65 67.20
CA LEU A 385 49.89 -43.84 68.64
C LEU A 385 50.16 -45.30 69.05
N LYS A 386 49.59 -46.27 68.33
CA LYS A 386 49.83 -47.70 68.56
C LYS A 386 51.31 -48.09 68.34
N LEU A 387 51.99 -47.46 67.39
CA LEU A 387 53.42 -47.69 67.16
C LEU A 387 54.28 -47.12 68.31
N LYS A 388 53.93 -45.93 68.83
CA LYS A 388 54.56 -45.36 70.03
C LYS A 388 54.37 -46.25 71.25
N GLU A 389 53.20 -46.83 71.43
CA GLU A 389 52.90 -47.76 72.53
C GLU A 389 53.72 -49.05 72.43
N LYS A 390 53.81 -49.65 71.23
CA LYS A 390 54.67 -50.82 70.98
C LYS A 390 56.17 -50.52 71.18
N LEU A 391 56.62 -49.32 70.80
CA LEU A 391 58.00 -48.87 71.06
C LEU A 391 58.24 -48.62 72.56
N PHE A 392 57.24 -48.12 73.28
CA PHE A 392 57.30 -47.94 74.74
C PHE A 392 57.43 -49.27 75.48
N GLU A 393 56.71 -50.32 75.04
CA GLU A 393 56.85 -51.67 75.60
C GLU A 393 58.21 -52.30 75.26
N LYS A 394 58.65 -52.25 73.99
CA LYS A 394 59.92 -52.85 73.55
C LYS A 394 61.16 -52.20 74.17
N ASN A 395 61.13 -50.90 74.42
CA ASN A 395 62.25 -50.18 75.03
C ASN A 395 62.24 -50.24 76.57
N GLY A 396 61.49 -51.18 77.16
CA GLY A 396 61.49 -51.41 78.60
C GLY A 396 60.80 -50.31 79.42
N GLY A 397 59.80 -49.63 78.86
CA GLY A 397 59.05 -48.56 79.55
C GLY A 397 58.42 -49.00 80.87
N LEU A 398 58.14 -50.30 81.03
CA LEU A 398 57.72 -50.91 82.30
C LEU A 398 58.80 -50.90 83.39
N ARG A 399 60.08 -51.09 83.05
CA ARG A 399 61.21 -50.99 84.00
C ARG A 399 61.47 -49.55 84.45
N LEU A 400 61.12 -48.56 83.63
CA LEU A 400 61.17 -47.13 84.02
C LEU A 400 60.05 -46.80 85.02
N ARG A 401 58.86 -47.37 84.85
CA ARG A 401 57.72 -47.21 85.77
C ARG A 401 57.98 -47.87 87.14
N GLU A 402 58.67 -49.01 87.18
CA GLU A 402 59.13 -49.65 88.44
C GLU A 402 60.26 -48.88 89.13
N LYS A 403 61.21 -48.28 88.39
CA LYS A 403 62.25 -47.43 88.99
C LYS A 403 61.66 -46.14 89.57
N LEU A 404 60.69 -45.53 88.89
CA LEU A 404 59.96 -44.37 89.39
C LEU A 404 59.06 -44.70 90.60
N SER A 405 58.50 -45.91 90.70
CA SER A 405 57.70 -46.32 91.87
C SER A 405 58.55 -46.69 93.09
N LYS A 406 59.76 -47.27 92.90
CA LYS A 406 60.73 -47.51 93.97
C LYS A 406 61.43 -46.23 94.47
N GLN A 407 61.64 -45.23 93.61
CA GLN A 407 62.25 -43.95 94.00
C GLN A 407 61.27 -43.01 94.71
N LYS A 408 59.95 -43.23 94.59
CA LYS A 408 58.91 -42.42 95.26
C LYS A 408 58.71 -42.75 96.75
N ARG A 409 59.40 -43.76 97.30
CA ARG A 409 59.29 -44.15 98.73
C ARG A 409 60.43 -43.60 99.61
N SER A 410 61.42 -42.90 99.05
CA SER A 410 62.58 -42.37 99.80
C SER A 410 62.98 -40.96 99.33
N THR A 411 62.12 -39.97 99.60
CA THR A 411 62.50 -38.55 99.71
C THR A 411 61.42 -37.83 100.51
N LYS A 412 61.71 -37.60 101.79
CA LYS A 412 60.96 -36.77 102.72
C LYS A 412 61.63 -35.38 102.72
N THR A 413 60.81 -34.32 102.62
CA THR A 413 61.08 -32.92 103.04
C THR A 413 62.21 -32.14 102.37
N PHE A 414 61.91 -30.95 101.84
CA PHE A 414 62.38 -29.67 102.38
C PHE A 414 61.64 -28.49 101.72
N THR A 415 61.15 -27.60 102.57
CA THR A 415 60.46 -26.31 102.33
C THR A 415 61.41 -25.15 102.64
N ILE A 416 61.49 -24.11 101.81
CA ILE A 416 62.02 -22.74 102.12
C ILE A 416 61.35 -21.78 101.09
N PHE A 417 60.38 -20.94 101.47
CA PHE A 417 60.45 -19.55 101.98
C PHE A 417 61.24 -18.55 101.12
N GLN A 418 60.55 -17.63 100.44
CA GLN A 418 60.54 -16.19 100.75
C GLN A 418 59.39 -15.51 100.01
#